data_AF-D0EK02-F1
#
_entry.id   AF-D0EK02-F1
#
_cell.length_a   1.000
_cell.length_b   1.000
_cell.length_c   1.000
_cell.angle_alpha   90.00
_cell.angle_beta   90.00
_cell.angle_gamma   90.00
#
_symmetry.space_group_name_H-M   'P 1'
#
loop_
_entity.id
_entity.type
_entity.pdbx_description
1 polymer ?
#
loop_
_entity_poly.entity_id
_entity_poly.type
_entity_poly.pdbx_seq_one_letter_code
_entity_poly.pdbx_strand_id
1 'polypeptide(L)'
;QAGGKKLLKYIRNVNFNGSAGTPVMFNKNGDAPGRYDIFQYQTTNTSNPGYRLIGQWTDELQLNIEDMQWGKGVREIPPSVCTLPCKPGQRKKTQKGTPCCWTC
;
A
#
# COMPACT_ATOMS: atom_id res chain seq x y z
N GLN A 1 -10.13 -10.13 -44.66
CA GLN A 1 -8.80 -10.00 -44.00
C GLN A 1 -9.03 -9.67 -42.53
N ALA A 2 -8.54 -10.49 -41.60
CA ALA A 2 -8.69 -10.25 -40.18
C ALA A 2 -7.91 -8.97 -39.78
N GLY A 3 -8.65 -7.93 -39.42
CA GLY A 3 -8.14 -6.57 -39.23
C GLY A 3 -7.41 -6.34 -37.91
N GLY A 4 -6.45 -7.20 -37.53
CA GLY A 4 -5.77 -7.15 -36.22
C GLY A 4 -5.11 -5.81 -35.91
N LYS A 5 -4.48 -5.16 -36.91
CA LYS A 5 -3.90 -3.81 -36.73
C LYS A 5 -4.96 -2.75 -36.41
N LYS A 6 -6.14 -2.84 -37.03
CA LYS A 6 -7.27 -1.92 -36.79
C LYS A 6 -7.84 -2.13 -35.39
N LEU A 7 -7.98 -3.40 -34.98
CA LEU A 7 -8.43 -3.76 -33.64
C LEU A 7 -7.46 -3.29 -32.56
N LEU A 8 -6.15 -3.52 -32.74
CA LEU A 8 -5.13 -3.08 -31.79
C LEU A 8 -5.13 -1.56 -31.61
N LYS A 9 -5.27 -0.79 -32.70
CA LYS A 9 -5.40 0.67 -32.63
C LYS A 9 -6.64 1.11 -31.85
N TYR A 10 -7.76 0.40 -32.02
CA TYR A 10 -8.97 0.67 -31.26
C TYR A 10 -8.76 0.39 -29.76
N ILE A 11 -8.25 -0.81 -29.42
CA ILE A 11 -8.00 -1.23 -28.02
C ILE A 11 -7.07 -0.26 -27.31
N ARG A 12 -5.99 0.21 -27.95
CA ARG A 12 -5.04 1.16 -27.33
C ARG A 12 -5.62 2.54 -27.02
N ASN A 13 -6.73 2.92 -27.65
CA ASN A 13 -7.33 4.25 -27.52
C ASN A 13 -8.68 4.21 -26.77
N VAL A 14 -9.05 3.09 -26.15
CA VAL A 14 -10.28 3.01 -25.36
C VAL A 14 -10.16 3.85 -24.08
N ASN A 15 -11.25 4.48 -23.71
CA ASN A 15 -11.44 5.14 -22.43
C ASN A 15 -12.92 5.02 -22.05
N PHE A 16 -13.24 4.09 -21.15
CA PHE A 16 -14.62 3.80 -20.73
C PHE A 16 -14.65 3.28 -19.30
N ASN A 17 -15.81 3.28 -18.66
CA ASN A 17 -16.00 2.64 -17.36
C ASN A 17 -16.35 1.17 -17.53
N GLY A 18 -15.60 0.29 -16.85
CA GLY A 18 -15.90 -1.13 -16.78
C GLY A 18 -17.15 -1.43 -15.96
N SER A 19 -17.55 -2.71 -15.93
CA SER A 19 -18.72 -3.17 -15.16
C SER A 19 -18.62 -2.90 -13.65
N ALA A 20 -17.40 -2.77 -13.13
CA ALA A 20 -17.13 -2.40 -11.73
C ALA A 20 -17.14 -0.87 -11.49
N GLY A 21 -17.48 -0.06 -12.48
CA GLY A 21 -17.47 1.41 -12.38
C GLY A 21 -16.09 2.06 -12.42
N THR A 22 -15.02 1.27 -12.61
CA THR A 22 -13.64 1.76 -12.69
C THR A 22 -13.23 2.08 -14.14
N PRO A 23 -12.44 3.14 -14.37
CA PRO A 23 -12.01 3.52 -15.70
C PRO A 23 -11.01 2.51 -16.28
N VAL A 24 -11.24 2.10 -17.52
CA VAL A 24 -10.39 1.23 -18.32
C VAL A 24 -9.75 2.05 -19.42
N MET A 25 -8.43 2.19 -19.34
CA MET A 25 -7.61 2.95 -20.26
C MET A 25 -6.18 2.40 -20.27
N PHE A 26 -5.41 2.72 -21.32
CA PHE A 26 -4.04 2.26 -21.47
C PHE A 26 -3.09 3.42 -21.72
N ASN A 27 -1.85 3.31 -21.22
CA ASN A 27 -0.78 4.23 -21.56
C ASN A 27 -0.21 3.92 -22.97
N LYS A 28 0.77 4.71 -23.40
CA LYS A 28 1.47 4.55 -24.70
C LYS A 28 2.13 3.17 -24.92
N ASN A 29 2.48 2.46 -23.85
CA ASN A 29 3.06 1.12 -23.90
C ASN A 29 1.98 0.02 -23.95
N GLY A 30 0.74 0.34 -23.59
CA GLY A 30 -0.37 -0.60 -23.47
C GLY A 30 -0.65 -1.06 -22.05
N ASP A 31 -0.06 -0.42 -21.03
CA ASP A 31 -0.31 -0.77 -19.62
C ASP A 31 -1.50 0.00 -19.07
N ALA A 32 -2.31 -0.65 -18.25
CA ALA A 32 -3.35 0.02 -17.47
C ALA A 32 -2.74 0.77 -16.28
N PRO A 33 -3.40 1.82 -15.75
CA PRO A 33 -2.99 2.46 -14.50
C PRO A 33 -2.92 1.45 -13.36
N GLY A 34 -1.85 1.50 -12.56
CA GLY A 34 -1.69 0.63 -11.40
C GLY A 34 -2.71 0.96 -10.32
N ARG A 35 -3.43 -0.06 -9.84
CA ARG A 35 -4.38 0.07 -8.74
C ARG A 35 -4.28 -1.16 -7.85
N TYR A 36 -4.18 -0.96 -6.54
CA TYR A 36 -4.05 -2.06 -5.58
C TYR A 36 -4.98 -1.87 -4.40
N ASP A 37 -5.67 -2.94 -4.04
CA ASP A 37 -6.31 -3.05 -2.73
C ASP A 37 -5.28 -3.56 -1.71
N ILE A 38 -5.23 -2.93 -0.54
CA ILE A 38 -4.29 -3.25 0.53
C ILE A 38 -5.04 -4.02 1.61
N PHE A 39 -4.65 -5.27 1.83
CA PHE A 39 -5.22 -6.11 2.86
C PHE A 39 -4.25 -6.31 4.02
N GLN A 40 -4.79 -6.35 5.23
CA GLN A 40 -4.08 -6.78 6.42
C GLN A 40 -4.68 -8.09 6.92
N TYR A 41 -3.82 -9.05 7.23
CA TYR A 41 -4.25 -10.25 7.92
C TYR A 41 -4.40 -9.96 9.41
N GLN A 42 -5.62 -10.13 9.93
CA GLN A 42 -5.95 -9.80 11.30
C GLN A 42 -6.38 -11.05 12.07
N THR A 43 -5.74 -11.26 13.22
CA THR A 43 -6.03 -12.36 14.15
C THR A 43 -6.65 -11.75 15.41
N THR A 44 -7.97 -11.54 15.40
CA THR A 44 -8.69 -11.06 16.59
C THR A 44 -8.96 -12.20 17.57
N ASN A 45 -9.10 -11.90 18.87
CA ASN A 45 -9.64 -12.84 19.87
C ASN A 45 -11.18 -12.97 19.82
N THR A 46 -11.86 -12.19 18.97
CA THR A 46 -13.32 -11.99 18.99
C THR A 46 -14.03 -12.32 17.66
N SER A 47 -13.30 -12.57 16.57
CA SER A 47 -13.85 -12.93 15.27
C SER A 47 -12.89 -13.83 14.46
N ASN A 48 -13.42 -14.47 13.41
CA ASN A 48 -12.65 -15.36 12.54
C ASN A 48 -11.42 -14.63 11.96
N PRO A 49 -10.21 -15.20 12.08
CA PRO A 49 -9.00 -14.62 11.51
C PRO A 49 -9.11 -14.57 9.98
N GLY A 50 -8.57 -13.51 9.36
CA GLY A 50 -8.65 -13.35 7.92
C GLY A 50 -8.11 -12.03 7.39
N TYR A 51 -8.13 -11.89 6.07
CA TYR A 51 -7.76 -10.67 5.38
C TYR A 51 -8.88 -9.63 5.49
N ARG A 52 -8.51 -8.42 5.88
CA ARG A 52 -9.36 -7.24 5.92
C ARG A 52 -8.81 -6.19 4.98
N LEU A 53 -9.67 -5.60 4.16
CA LEU A 53 -9.31 -4.45 3.34
C LEU A 53 -9.06 -3.28 4.28
N ILE A 54 -7.87 -2.68 4.22
CA ILE A 54 -7.47 -1.55 5.06
C ILE A 54 -7.06 -0.31 4.25
N GLY A 55 -7.16 -0.37 2.92
CA GLY A 55 -6.78 0.76 2.09
C GLY A 55 -6.62 0.41 0.62
N GLN A 56 -6.20 1.40 -0.15
CA GLN A 56 -6.02 1.31 -1.60
C GLN A 56 -4.84 2.18 -2.03
N TRP A 57 -4.25 1.84 -3.18
CA TRP A 57 -3.27 2.66 -3.88
C TRP A 57 -3.71 2.90 -5.32
N THR A 58 -3.87 4.16 -5.69
CA THR A 58 -4.16 4.63 -7.06
C THR A 58 -3.39 5.92 -7.26
N ASP A 59 -2.08 5.82 -7.48
CA ASP A 59 -1.08 6.90 -7.46
C ASP A 59 -0.74 7.46 -6.06
N GLU A 60 -1.73 7.55 -5.17
CA GLU A 60 -1.54 7.91 -3.77
C GLU A 60 -1.95 6.75 -2.84
N LEU A 61 -1.26 6.63 -1.71
CA LEU A 61 -1.57 5.66 -0.67
C LEU A 61 -2.70 6.19 0.21
N GLN A 62 -3.81 5.44 0.30
CA GLN A 62 -4.90 5.69 1.22
C GLN A 62 -5.04 4.50 2.17
N LEU A 63 -4.91 4.72 3.47
CA LEU A 63 -5.04 3.70 4.50
C LEU A 63 -6.09 4.13 5.54
N ASN A 64 -6.98 3.22 5.92
CA ASN A 64 -7.86 3.39 7.06
C ASN A 64 -7.17 2.86 8.33
N ILE A 65 -6.49 3.76 9.05
CA ILE A 65 -5.74 3.42 10.26
C ILE A 65 -6.66 2.83 11.36
N GLU A 66 -7.92 3.25 11.42
CA GLU A 66 -8.89 2.77 12.41
C GLU A 66 -9.29 1.31 12.20
N ASP A 67 -9.19 0.84 10.95
CA ASP A 67 -9.45 -0.55 10.59
C ASP A 67 -8.23 -1.45 10.77
N MET A 68 -7.05 -0.87 11.03
CA MET A 68 -5.82 -1.64 11.20
C MET A 68 -5.73 -2.31 12.58
N GLN A 69 -5.17 -3.50 12.58
CA GLN A 69 -4.95 -4.28 13.79
C GLN A 69 -3.65 -5.09 13.71
N TRP A 70 -2.91 -5.08 14.80
CA TRP A 70 -1.65 -5.77 15.00
C TRP A 70 -1.84 -7.00 15.90
N GLY A 71 -0.75 -7.71 16.19
CA GLY A 71 -0.78 -8.95 16.97
C GLY A 71 -1.58 -8.83 18.27
N LYS A 72 -2.34 -9.88 18.61
CA LYS A 72 -3.21 -9.96 19.79
C LYS A 72 -4.30 -8.89 19.87
N GLY A 73 -4.63 -8.25 18.74
CA GLY A 73 -5.72 -7.29 18.66
C GLY A 73 -5.33 -5.84 18.97
N VAL A 74 -4.03 -5.55 19.14
CA VAL A 74 -3.50 -4.21 19.39
C VAL A 74 -3.82 -3.29 18.22
N ARG A 75 -4.36 -2.10 18.49
CA ARG A 75 -4.64 -1.07 17.46
C ARG A 75 -3.53 -0.02 17.33
N GLU A 76 -2.76 0.19 18.38
CA GLU A 76 -1.62 1.10 18.36
C GLU A 76 -0.58 0.63 17.34
N ILE A 77 -0.10 1.56 16.51
CA ILE A 77 0.90 1.29 15.48
C ILE A 77 2.23 0.95 16.18
N PRO A 78 2.80 -0.26 15.96
CA PRO A 78 4.03 -0.64 16.60
C PRO A 78 5.20 0.18 16.04
N PRO A 79 6.08 0.72 16.89
CA PRO A 79 7.28 1.39 16.42
C PRO A 79 8.22 0.38 15.77
N SER A 80 8.76 0.75 14.60
CA SER A 80 9.80 -0.03 13.89
C SER A 80 11.10 0.76 13.84
N VAL A 81 11.66 1.05 15.02
CA VAL A 81 12.90 1.83 15.17
C VAL A 81 13.95 1.05 15.96
N CYS A 82 15.22 1.20 15.58
CA CYS A 82 16.33 0.57 16.28
C CYS A 82 16.58 1.17 17.68
N THR A 83 16.39 2.48 17.82
CA THR A 83 16.54 3.19 19.09
C THR A 83 15.48 4.27 19.18
N LEU A 84 14.89 4.44 20.36
CA LEU A 84 13.91 5.51 20.59
C LEU A 84 14.55 6.91 20.45
N PRO A 85 13.77 7.95 20.15
CA PRO A 85 14.25 9.33 20.15
C PRO A 85 14.87 9.74 21.48
N CYS A 86 15.95 10.53 21.43
CA CYS A 86 16.63 11.03 22.63
C CYS A 86 15.73 11.99 23.42
N LYS A 87 15.82 11.92 24.75
CA LYS A 87 15.09 12.85 25.62
C LYS A 87 15.76 14.24 25.63
N PRO A 88 15.04 15.30 26.00
CA PRO A 88 15.64 16.61 26.21
C PRO A 88 16.85 16.53 27.15
N GLY A 89 17.98 17.13 26.75
CA GLY A 89 19.26 17.07 27.46
C GLY A 89 20.21 15.94 27.01
N GLN A 90 19.77 15.02 26.16
CA GLN A 90 20.61 13.98 25.57
C GLN A 90 21.00 14.32 24.12
N ARG A 91 22.11 13.74 23.64
CA ARG A 91 22.58 13.93 22.25
C ARG A 91 22.68 12.59 21.54
N LYS A 92 22.18 12.55 20.30
CA LYS A 92 22.31 11.42 19.39
C LYS A 92 23.77 11.19 18.96
N LYS A 93 24.29 9.98 19.19
CA LYS A 93 25.55 9.47 18.65
C LYS A 93 25.29 8.22 17.82
N THR A 94 25.48 8.30 16.51
CA THR A 94 25.28 7.17 15.59
C THR A 94 26.26 6.04 15.89
N GLN A 95 25.77 4.79 15.87
CA GLN A 95 26.63 3.62 16.04
C GLN A 95 27.35 3.30 14.72
N LYS A 96 28.67 3.07 14.78
CA LYS A 96 29.45 2.70 13.59
C LYS A 96 29.01 1.31 13.12
N GLY A 97 28.79 1.16 11.81
CA GLY A 97 28.43 -0.12 11.19
C GLY A 97 26.94 -0.46 11.21
N THR A 98 26.11 0.27 11.96
CA THR A 98 24.66 0.01 12.03
C THR A 98 23.86 1.24 11.61
N PRO A 99 23.44 1.33 10.33
CA PRO A 99 22.60 2.43 9.88
C PRO A 99 21.27 2.45 10.67
N CYS A 100 20.73 3.66 10.89
CA CYS A 100 19.51 3.90 11.67
C CYS A 100 19.58 3.63 13.19
N CYS A 101 20.71 3.18 13.75
CA CYS A 101 20.88 2.98 15.19
C CYS A 101 21.74 4.08 15.82
N TRP A 102 21.40 4.48 17.04
CA TRP A 102 22.15 5.50 17.77
C TRP A 102 22.14 5.22 19.27
N THR A 103 22.94 5.98 20.01
CA THR A 103 22.89 6.06 21.46
C THR A 103 22.54 7.50 21.85
N CYS A 104 21.71 7.61 22.86
CA CYS A 104 21.46 8.81 23.65
C CYS A 104 22.12 8.55 25.02
#